data_AF-A0A6C0JYN0-F1
#
_entry.id   AF-A0A6C0JYN0-F1
#
_cell.length_a   1.000
_cell.length_b   1.000
_cell.length_c   1.000
_cell.angle_alpha   90.00
_cell.angle_beta   90.00
_cell.angle_gamma   90.00
#
_symmetry.space_group_name_H-M   'P 1'
#
loop_
_entity.id
_entity.type
_entity.pdbx_description
1 polymer ?
#
loop_
_entity_poly.entity_id
_entity_poly.type
_entity_poly.pdbx_seq_one_letter_code
_entity_poly.pdbx_strand_id
1 'polypeptide(L)'
;MVKRNELKSSQSRMHLHKYDLSGLQTASKLHWNISNIQPFFPSIEKLFKTESLELAQEYGIHFLEEVKSILSPTRIRTKLGNELEIHRKTTMLVSPYKWMSGSYGSAIGLPNTSEHAEQLNSKLQSSNNAGYVGAIVSAALSESGCIHFPKVYGVFTGFAASHDINISDDYGSLSEKHWFSKNIGTLFDIHLSETISDSSGFRHTRSARDTLAIGDDTPLGTIDELDTIVCNDTMATIHPIFQQHAVGMHDSDSESVSTEEIFDIESCACEDVEDEDEDDEGEPFAWAVFKNVPVQTTLMERCVGTLYELCMLHSEPEKHMAWIAQVMFALAFAQRTFSFTHNDLHANNIMYVPYNKEFLYYNCNSQFYKVPTYGFLIKIIDFERGIASIRLNGMREPKVFMSDHYHVDEEASGMFNYGEFYNPKYTEIKPNPSCDLVRLATSMYWDFDPESPVSKLFEKWMVGEKGNVLFGKKNPKHDRYHGFDLYKAIVRYCKHAVPRQEISALHQYKVNTVEGPVLVID
;
A
#
# COMPACT_ATOMS: atom_id res chain seq x y z
N MET A 1 36.86 -6.74 -8.61
CA MET A 1 36.38 -7.27 -7.32
C MET A 1 35.54 -6.18 -6.65
N VAL A 2 34.28 -6.07 -7.05
CA VAL A 2 33.37 -4.98 -6.66
C VAL A 2 32.83 -5.29 -5.27
N LYS A 3 33.15 -4.46 -4.28
CA LYS A 3 32.57 -4.58 -2.93
C LYS A 3 31.06 -4.33 -3.01
N ARG A 4 30.31 -5.26 -2.44
CA ARG A 4 28.84 -5.29 -2.35
C ARG A 4 28.30 -3.95 -1.83
N ASN A 5 27.29 -3.40 -2.52
CA ASN A 5 26.45 -2.30 -2.06
C ASN A 5 25.57 -2.79 -0.90
N GLU A 6 26.13 -2.93 0.30
CA GLU A 6 25.33 -3.06 1.51
C GLU A 6 24.85 -1.67 1.92
N LEU A 7 23.53 -1.48 1.93
CA LEU A 7 22.87 -0.24 2.34
C LEU A 7 23.19 0.04 3.82
N LYS A 8 23.92 1.12 4.10
CA LYS A 8 24.29 1.54 5.47
C LYS A 8 23.24 2.47 6.02
N SER A 9 22.58 2.11 7.12
CA SER A 9 21.64 3.01 7.82
C SER A 9 22.37 4.11 8.59
N SER A 10 21.86 5.34 8.48
CA SER A 10 22.29 6.49 9.27
C SER A 10 21.64 6.48 10.66
N GLN A 11 22.14 7.31 11.58
CA GLN A 11 21.56 7.41 12.92
C GLN A 11 20.31 8.31 12.90
N SER A 12 19.18 7.78 13.36
CA SER A 12 17.93 8.51 13.56
C SER A 12 17.95 9.30 14.87
N ARG A 13 17.33 10.49 14.87
CA ARG A 13 17.20 11.40 16.02
C ARG A 13 15.92 11.19 16.85
N MET A 14 15.14 10.18 16.52
CA MET A 14 13.92 9.85 17.25
C MET A 14 14.21 9.50 18.71
N HIS A 15 13.34 9.96 19.59
CA HIS A 15 13.36 9.65 21.01
C HIS A 15 11.92 9.50 21.53
N LEU A 16 11.78 8.84 22.68
CA LEU A 16 10.48 8.69 23.35
C LEU A 16 10.29 9.75 24.43
N HIS A 17 9.05 10.15 24.62
CA HIS A 17 8.59 10.91 25.78
C HIS A 17 7.17 10.48 26.16
N LYS A 18 6.76 10.88 27.35
CA LYS A 18 5.41 10.69 27.86
C LYS A 18 4.47 11.76 27.33
N TYR A 19 3.30 11.35 26.82
CA TYR A 19 2.24 12.23 26.36
C TYR A 19 1.29 12.63 27.50
N ASP A 20 0.73 13.85 27.42
CA ASP A 20 -0.43 14.23 28.24
C ASP A 20 -1.72 13.84 27.52
N LEU A 21 -2.31 12.72 27.93
CA LEU A 21 -3.48 12.13 27.27
C LEU A 21 -4.82 12.69 27.74
N SER A 22 -4.85 13.42 28.86
CA SER A 22 -6.10 13.81 29.54
C SER A 22 -7.07 14.58 28.62
N GLY A 23 -6.56 15.60 27.93
CA GLY A 23 -7.32 16.37 26.94
C GLY A 23 -7.44 15.68 25.59
N LEU A 24 -6.40 14.95 25.16
CA LEU A 24 -6.35 14.30 23.84
C LEU A 24 -7.37 13.18 23.72
N GLN A 25 -7.55 12.35 24.75
CA GLN A 25 -8.51 11.24 24.72
C GLN A 25 -9.96 11.71 24.61
N THR A 26 -10.32 12.76 25.36
CA THR A 26 -11.67 13.32 25.30
C THR A 26 -11.94 13.98 23.95
N ALA A 27 -10.97 14.75 23.44
CA ALA A 27 -11.11 15.41 22.15
C ALA A 27 -11.08 14.43 20.97
N SER A 28 -10.29 13.36 21.05
CA SER A 28 -10.29 12.26 20.08
C SER A 28 -11.64 11.55 20.06
N LYS A 29 -12.21 11.23 21.22
CA LYS A 29 -13.54 10.62 21.28
C LYS A 29 -14.60 11.53 20.66
N LEU A 30 -14.53 12.84 20.90
CA LEU A 30 -15.49 13.83 20.41
C LEU A 30 -15.37 14.10 18.90
N HIS A 31 -14.16 14.35 18.40
CA HIS A 31 -13.95 14.81 17.02
C HIS A 31 -13.62 13.69 16.04
N TRP A 32 -13.07 12.59 16.55
CA TRP A 32 -12.55 11.50 15.73
C TRP A 32 -13.32 10.21 15.87
N ASN A 33 -14.23 10.11 16.84
CA ASN A 33 -14.89 8.86 17.24
C ASN A 33 -13.89 7.73 17.56
N ILE A 34 -12.68 8.08 18.02
CA ILE A 34 -11.66 7.13 18.44
C ILE A 34 -11.46 7.27 19.95
N SER A 35 -11.77 6.20 20.67
CA SER A 35 -11.66 6.11 22.13
C SER A 35 -10.35 5.43 22.56
N ASN A 36 -9.95 5.67 23.81
CA ASN A 36 -8.78 5.05 24.44
C ASN A 36 -7.50 5.20 23.61
N ILE A 37 -7.27 6.38 23.03
CA ILE A 37 -6.03 6.60 22.29
C ILE A 37 -4.82 6.47 23.20
N GLN A 38 -3.79 5.79 22.69
CA GLN A 38 -2.51 5.61 23.34
C GLN A 38 -1.41 5.82 22.28
N PRO A 39 -0.32 6.53 22.57
CA PRO A 39 0.78 6.71 21.64
C PRO A 39 1.64 5.45 21.45
N PHE A 40 1.50 4.47 22.33
CA PHE A 40 2.23 3.21 22.26
C PHE A 40 1.73 2.30 21.13
N PHE A 41 2.67 1.62 20.49
CA PHE A 41 2.43 0.49 19.59
C PHE A 41 3.69 -0.40 19.49
N PRO A 42 3.59 -1.69 19.15
CA PRO A 42 4.68 -2.67 19.27
C PRO A 42 5.99 -2.32 18.53
N SER A 43 5.95 -1.58 17.42
CA SER A 43 7.17 -1.14 16.73
C SER A 43 8.00 -0.17 17.59
N ILE A 44 7.38 0.57 18.52
CA ILE A 44 8.09 1.36 19.54
C ILE A 44 8.89 0.44 20.45
N GLU A 45 8.30 -0.64 20.95
CA GLU A 45 9.00 -1.61 21.82
C GLU A 45 10.20 -2.23 21.10
N LYS A 46 10.02 -2.69 19.84
CA LYS A 46 11.11 -3.24 19.01
C LYS A 46 12.30 -2.27 18.88
N LEU A 47 12.05 -0.97 18.86
CA LEU A 47 13.05 0.06 18.63
C LEU A 47 13.69 0.59 19.92
N PHE A 48 12.89 0.84 20.95
CA PHE A 48 13.29 1.55 22.17
C PHE A 48 13.41 0.66 23.41
N LYS A 49 13.01 -0.62 23.35
CA LYS A 49 13.03 -1.57 24.47
C LYS A 49 12.24 -1.06 25.68
N THR A 50 10.93 -0.93 25.49
CA THR A 50 10.01 -0.35 26.46
C THR A 50 9.48 -1.35 27.49
N GLU A 51 9.98 -2.58 27.51
CA GLU A 51 9.46 -3.67 28.36
C GLU A 51 9.54 -3.32 29.85
N SER A 52 10.51 -2.47 30.23
CA SER A 52 10.73 -2.02 31.60
C SER A 52 10.02 -0.72 31.98
N LEU A 53 9.28 -0.09 31.05
CA LEU A 53 8.59 1.17 31.32
C LEU A 53 7.25 0.92 31.99
N GLU A 54 7.08 1.46 33.21
CA GLU A 54 5.76 1.58 33.82
C GLU A 54 4.85 2.47 32.96
N LEU A 55 3.60 2.05 32.74
CA LEU A 55 2.63 2.75 31.90
C LEU A 55 3.15 3.03 30.48
N ALA A 56 3.80 2.03 29.85
CA ALA A 56 4.31 2.13 28.48
C ALA A 56 3.29 2.70 27.48
N GLN A 57 2.00 2.46 27.71
CA GLN A 57 0.87 3.02 26.95
C GLN A 57 0.93 4.54 26.78
N GLU A 58 1.51 5.28 27.73
CA GLU A 58 1.60 6.74 27.70
C GLU A 58 2.84 7.27 26.96
N TYR A 59 3.74 6.39 26.54
CA TYR A 59 4.98 6.75 25.85
C TYR A 59 4.84 6.64 24.34
N GLY A 60 5.31 7.66 23.64
CA GLY A 60 5.29 7.75 22.19
C GLY A 60 6.53 8.40 21.62
N ILE A 61 6.59 8.44 20.30
CA ILE A 61 7.64 9.15 19.56
C ILE A 61 7.46 10.66 19.78
N HIS A 62 8.55 11.33 20.10
CA HIS A 62 8.60 12.80 20.17
C HIS A 62 8.70 13.42 18.78
N PHE A 63 7.83 14.39 18.50
CA PHE A 63 7.87 15.20 17.27
C PHE A 63 8.17 16.67 17.60
N LEU A 64 8.93 17.34 16.73
CA LEU A 64 9.29 18.76 16.94
C LEU A 64 8.06 19.67 17.06
N GLU A 65 7.03 19.39 16.26
CA GLU A 65 5.79 20.16 16.18
C GLU A 65 4.58 19.30 16.59
N GLU A 66 4.71 18.55 17.68
CA GLU A 66 3.69 17.60 18.17
C GLU A 66 2.32 18.24 18.48
N VAL A 67 1.26 17.44 18.32
CA VAL A 67 -0.11 17.77 18.74
C VAL A 67 -0.18 18.05 20.24
N LYS A 68 -0.84 19.17 20.59
CA LYS A 68 -1.17 19.54 21.97
C LYS A 68 -2.65 19.38 22.26
N SER A 69 -3.51 19.76 21.31
CA SER A 69 -4.96 19.61 21.44
C SER A 69 -5.63 19.45 20.07
N ILE A 70 -6.71 18.69 20.03
CA ILE A 70 -7.55 18.51 18.83
C ILE A 70 -8.66 19.56 18.87
N LEU A 71 -8.80 20.33 17.80
CA LEU A 71 -9.76 21.45 17.72
C LEU A 71 -10.99 21.08 16.88
N SER A 72 -10.80 20.27 15.85
CA SER A 72 -11.85 19.75 14.97
C SER A 72 -11.38 18.43 14.33
N PRO A 73 -12.20 17.75 13.52
CA PRO A 73 -11.78 16.52 12.84
C PRO A 73 -10.50 16.68 11.99
N THR A 74 -10.26 17.86 11.42
CA THR A 74 -9.16 18.15 10.50
C THR A 74 -8.18 19.21 11.00
N ARG A 75 -8.33 19.70 12.23
CA ARG A 75 -7.51 20.80 12.76
C ARG A 75 -7.01 20.52 14.16
N ILE A 76 -5.73 20.80 14.38
CA ILE A 76 -5.07 20.65 15.68
C ILE A 76 -4.38 21.94 16.10
N ARG A 77 -4.05 22.03 17.38
CA ARG A 77 -3.07 22.97 17.93
C ARG A 77 -1.82 22.21 18.34
N THR A 78 -0.66 22.69 17.96
CA THR A 78 0.63 22.06 18.25
C THR A 78 1.24 22.59 19.55
N LYS A 79 2.29 21.93 20.06
CA LYS A 79 3.03 22.39 21.24
C LYS A 79 3.67 23.77 21.06
N LEU A 80 3.97 24.15 19.81
CA LEU A 80 4.47 25.47 19.46
C LEU A 80 3.38 26.55 19.45
N GLY A 81 2.10 26.16 19.63
CA GLY A 81 0.95 27.07 19.64
C GLY A 81 0.34 27.33 18.27
N ASN A 82 0.90 26.75 17.20
CA ASN A 82 0.36 26.88 15.85
C ASN A 82 -0.94 26.09 15.72
N GLU A 83 -1.91 26.65 15.01
CA GLU A 83 -3.09 25.94 14.56
C GLU A 83 -2.95 25.63 13.08
N LEU A 84 -3.12 24.36 12.73
CA LEU A 84 -2.90 23.89 11.37
C LEU A 84 -3.89 22.80 10.99
N GLU A 85 -4.21 22.75 9.70
CA GLU A 85 -4.97 21.65 9.11
C GLU A 85 -4.07 20.43 8.97
N ILE A 86 -4.66 19.26 9.23
CA ILE A 86 -3.99 17.98 9.14
C ILE A 86 -4.73 17.04 8.22
N HIS A 87 -3.98 16.10 7.67
CA HIS A 87 -4.52 14.84 7.19
C HIS A 87 -4.37 13.80 8.30
N ARG A 88 -5.42 13.02 8.56
CA ARG A 88 -5.43 11.93 9.53
C ARG A 88 -5.60 10.62 8.78
N LYS A 89 -4.50 9.89 8.62
CA LYS A 89 -4.54 8.52 8.08
C LYS A 89 -4.93 7.58 9.22
N THR A 90 -6.02 6.82 9.04
CA THR A 90 -6.48 5.83 10.00
C THR A 90 -6.57 4.47 9.32
N THR A 91 -5.84 3.50 9.87
CA THR A 91 -5.72 2.15 9.31
C THR A 91 -6.20 1.14 10.34
N MET A 92 -7.04 0.19 9.92
CA MET A 92 -7.45 -0.91 10.78
C MET A 92 -6.27 -1.86 11.05
N LEU A 93 -6.09 -2.27 12.30
CA LEU A 93 -4.94 -3.09 12.72
C LEU A 93 -5.13 -4.60 12.46
N VAL A 94 -6.30 -4.97 11.97
CA VAL A 94 -6.72 -6.34 11.66
C VAL A 94 -7.17 -6.37 10.21
N SER A 95 -6.98 -7.51 9.53
CA SER A 95 -7.38 -7.61 8.12
C SER A 95 -8.91 -7.54 8.03
N PRO A 96 -9.47 -6.66 7.18
CA PRO A 96 -10.92 -6.56 6.98
C PRO A 96 -11.53 -7.89 6.60
N TYR A 97 -10.94 -8.59 5.62
CA TYR A 97 -11.45 -9.86 5.13
C TYR A 97 -11.46 -10.94 6.21
N LYS A 98 -10.36 -11.08 6.97
CA LYS A 98 -10.26 -12.05 8.08
C LYS A 98 -11.21 -11.70 9.23
N TRP A 99 -11.51 -10.42 9.41
CA TRP A 99 -12.54 -9.99 10.37
C TRP A 99 -13.93 -10.35 9.89
N MET A 100 -14.26 -10.04 8.63
CA MET A 100 -15.57 -10.38 8.04
C MET A 100 -15.80 -11.90 8.03
N SER A 101 -14.76 -12.72 7.90
CA SER A 101 -14.86 -14.20 8.00
C SER A 101 -14.94 -14.73 9.43
N GLY A 102 -14.71 -13.90 10.45
CA GLY A 102 -14.74 -14.30 11.87
C GLY A 102 -13.45 -14.94 12.38
N SER A 103 -12.33 -14.79 11.67
CA SER A 103 -11.06 -15.45 12.01
C SER A 103 -10.38 -14.93 13.29
N TYR A 104 -10.79 -13.76 13.81
CA TYR A 104 -10.14 -13.12 14.96
C TYR A 104 -10.77 -13.42 16.33
N GLY A 105 -11.89 -14.14 16.38
CA GLY A 105 -12.56 -14.51 17.64
C GLY A 105 -13.04 -13.30 18.45
N SER A 106 -13.22 -13.47 19.77
CA SER A 106 -13.85 -12.49 20.67
C SER A 106 -12.89 -11.63 21.51
N ALA A 107 -11.59 -11.93 21.51
CA ALA A 107 -10.58 -11.23 22.33
C ALA A 107 -9.78 -10.23 21.49
N ILE A 108 -10.36 -9.03 21.27
CA ILE A 108 -9.69 -7.92 20.59
C ILE A 108 -9.42 -6.81 21.60
N GLY A 109 -8.15 -6.44 21.78
CA GLY A 109 -7.66 -5.42 22.70
C GLY A 109 -6.64 -4.51 22.02
N LEU A 110 -6.25 -3.40 22.65
CA LEU A 110 -5.11 -2.58 22.18
C LEU A 110 -3.79 -3.28 22.47
N PRO A 111 -2.72 -2.99 21.69
CA PRO A 111 -1.39 -3.53 21.97
C PRO A 111 -0.88 -3.11 23.34
N ASN A 112 0.04 -3.90 23.89
CA ASN A 112 0.67 -3.68 25.18
C ASN A 112 2.10 -4.24 25.15
N THR A 113 2.90 -3.99 26.17
CA THR A 113 4.25 -4.55 26.29
C THR A 113 4.22 -6.07 26.24
N SER A 114 5.27 -6.70 25.70
CA SER A 114 5.37 -8.16 25.58
C SER A 114 5.11 -8.92 26.90
N GLU A 115 5.46 -8.35 28.06
CA GLU A 115 5.22 -8.96 29.39
C GLU A 115 3.73 -9.10 29.74
N HIS A 116 2.87 -8.23 29.20
CA HIS A 116 1.45 -8.15 29.53
C HIS A 116 0.53 -8.64 28.39
N ALA A 117 1.10 -9.23 27.34
CA ALA A 117 0.43 -9.48 26.06
C ALA A 117 -0.16 -10.89 25.88
N GLU A 118 0.00 -11.80 26.86
CA GLU A 118 -0.29 -13.25 26.72
C GLU A 118 -1.74 -13.61 26.32
N GLN A 119 -2.69 -12.67 26.43
CA GLN A 119 -4.11 -12.88 26.12
C GLN A 119 -4.59 -12.11 24.88
N LEU A 120 -3.69 -11.45 24.13
CA LEU A 120 -4.04 -10.58 23.00
C LEU A 120 -3.76 -11.24 21.65
N ASN A 121 -4.49 -10.80 20.62
CA ASN A 121 -4.32 -11.29 19.25
C ASN A 121 -2.88 -11.08 18.75
N SER A 122 -2.28 -12.13 18.19
CA SER A 122 -0.87 -12.14 17.74
C SER A 122 -0.57 -11.07 16.67
N LYS A 123 -1.53 -10.75 15.79
CA LYS A 123 -1.37 -9.69 14.78
C LYS A 123 -1.29 -8.30 15.42
N LEU A 124 -2.06 -8.05 16.48
CA LEU A 124 -2.09 -6.77 17.19
C LEU A 124 -0.81 -6.52 18.00
N GLN A 125 -0.10 -7.58 18.40
CA GLN A 125 1.18 -7.50 19.10
C GLN A 125 2.40 -7.59 18.17
N SER A 126 2.18 -7.94 16.91
CA SER A 126 3.27 -8.00 15.94
C SER A 126 3.78 -6.62 15.59
N SER A 127 5.07 -6.36 15.86
CA SER A 127 5.77 -5.17 15.39
C SER A 127 5.84 -5.01 13.86
N ASN A 128 5.47 -6.06 13.12
CA ASN A 128 5.44 -6.11 11.66
C ASN A 128 4.04 -5.79 11.10
N ASN A 129 3.02 -5.54 11.93
CA ASN A 129 1.70 -5.10 11.46
C ASN A 129 1.83 -3.91 10.50
N ALA A 130 1.20 -3.99 9.33
CA ALA A 130 1.28 -2.97 8.28
C ALA A 130 1.02 -1.54 8.78
N GLY A 131 0.00 -1.34 9.63
CA GLY A 131 -0.31 -0.03 10.20
C GLY A 131 0.80 0.51 11.11
N TYR A 132 1.42 -0.34 11.91
CA TYR A 132 2.55 0.04 12.76
C TYR A 132 3.82 0.31 11.96
N VAL A 133 4.10 -0.51 10.93
CA VAL A 133 5.23 -0.33 10.02
C VAL A 133 5.08 0.98 9.25
N GLY A 134 3.91 1.26 8.69
CA GLY A 134 3.62 2.53 8.05
C GLY A 134 3.87 3.72 8.97
N ALA A 135 3.36 3.66 10.21
CA ALA A 135 3.51 4.73 11.18
C ALA A 135 4.96 4.98 11.65
N ILE A 136 5.74 3.93 11.95
CA ILE A 136 7.14 4.08 12.38
C ILE A 136 8.02 4.59 11.23
N VAL A 137 7.75 4.16 9.99
CA VAL A 137 8.46 4.64 8.81
C VAL A 137 8.10 6.09 8.51
N SER A 138 6.81 6.48 8.58
CA SER A 138 6.38 7.88 8.50
C SER A 138 7.12 8.74 9.52
N ALA A 139 7.16 8.31 10.78
CA ALA A 139 7.82 9.06 11.85
C ALA A 139 9.32 9.23 11.59
N ALA A 140 10.01 8.15 11.18
CA ALA A 140 11.44 8.18 10.90
C ALA A 140 11.80 9.08 9.70
N LEU A 141 11.01 9.01 8.62
CA LEU A 141 11.20 9.86 7.45
C LEU A 141 10.89 11.32 7.77
N SER A 142 9.87 11.59 8.57
CA SER A 142 9.51 12.94 9.00
C SER A 142 10.62 13.61 9.83
N GLU A 143 11.17 12.88 10.80
CA GLU A 143 12.24 13.36 11.69
C GLU A 143 13.65 13.27 11.06
N SER A 144 13.75 12.85 9.79
CA SER A 144 15.02 12.76 9.06
C SER A 144 15.55 14.12 8.60
N GLY A 145 14.69 15.14 8.56
CA GLY A 145 15.00 16.46 8.00
C GLY A 145 14.83 16.55 6.47
N CYS A 146 14.46 15.46 5.79
CA CYS A 146 14.12 15.51 4.37
C CYS A 146 12.72 16.09 4.17
N ILE A 147 12.63 17.17 3.41
CA ILE A 147 11.36 17.89 3.18
C ILE A 147 10.40 17.18 2.24
N HIS A 148 10.84 16.11 1.55
CA HIS A 148 10.03 15.34 0.62
C HIS A 148 9.15 14.27 1.29
N PHE A 149 9.11 14.25 2.62
CA PHE A 149 8.19 13.43 3.39
C PHE A 149 7.29 14.33 4.23
N PRO A 150 6.01 13.95 4.44
CA PRO A 150 5.09 14.72 5.27
C PRO A 150 5.63 14.93 6.69
N LYS A 151 5.37 16.11 7.25
CA LYS A 151 5.48 16.28 8.71
C LYS A 151 4.49 15.36 9.42
N VAL A 152 4.92 14.73 10.52
CA VAL A 152 4.06 13.95 11.43
C VAL A 152 3.92 14.73 12.73
N TYR A 153 2.68 14.85 13.21
CA TYR A 153 2.33 15.61 14.40
C TYR A 153 1.95 14.71 15.58
N GLY A 154 1.71 13.43 15.35
CA GLY A 154 1.35 12.46 16.37
C GLY A 154 0.96 11.12 15.77
N VAL A 155 1.16 10.06 16.53
CA VAL A 155 0.85 8.68 16.13
C VAL A 155 0.18 8.01 17.32
N PHE A 156 -0.99 7.41 17.13
CA PHE A 156 -1.76 6.79 18.21
C PHE A 156 -2.43 5.50 17.76
N THR A 157 -2.51 4.51 18.65
CA THR A 157 -3.47 3.40 18.53
C THR A 157 -4.73 3.73 19.33
N GLY A 158 -5.87 3.18 18.96
CA GLY A 158 -7.12 3.37 19.69
C GLY A 158 -8.26 2.52 19.13
N PHE A 159 -9.47 2.69 19.69
CA PHE A 159 -10.68 2.02 19.20
C PHE A 159 -11.57 2.99 18.45
N ALA A 160 -11.74 2.77 17.14
CA ALA A 160 -12.69 3.50 16.34
C ALA A 160 -14.11 2.96 16.58
N ALA A 161 -15.07 3.84 16.88
CA ALA A 161 -16.46 3.46 17.08
C ALA A 161 -17.05 2.82 15.82
N SER A 162 -16.73 3.39 14.66
CA SER A 162 -17.00 2.84 13.34
C SER A 162 -15.82 3.08 12.40
N HIS A 163 -15.62 2.17 11.44
CA HIS A 163 -14.64 2.33 10.37
C HIS A 163 -15.18 1.70 9.09
N ASP A 164 -15.14 2.46 8.00
CA ASP A 164 -15.74 2.08 6.73
C ASP A 164 -14.63 1.71 5.75
N ILE A 165 -14.81 0.61 5.04
CA ILE A 165 -13.85 0.10 4.06
C ILE A 165 -14.58 -0.12 2.75
N ASN A 166 -14.09 0.49 1.68
CA ASN A 166 -14.58 0.23 0.34
C ASN A 166 -14.24 -1.22 -0.03
N ILE A 167 -15.27 -1.99 -0.39
CA ILE A 167 -15.15 -3.39 -0.82
C ILE A 167 -15.73 -3.58 -2.23
N SER A 168 -15.88 -2.50 -3.01
CA SER A 168 -16.55 -2.52 -4.32
C SER A 168 -15.95 -3.57 -5.25
N ASP A 169 -14.62 -3.58 -5.37
CA ASP A 169 -13.88 -4.48 -6.27
C ASP A 169 -14.03 -5.94 -5.86
N ASP A 170 -14.02 -6.21 -4.56
CA ASP A 170 -14.17 -7.55 -4.01
C ASP A 170 -15.62 -7.96 -3.79
N TYR A 171 -16.59 -7.06 -3.94
CA TYR A 171 -17.97 -7.30 -3.51
C TYR A 171 -18.56 -8.52 -4.21
N GLY A 172 -18.30 -8.67 -5.51
CA GLY A 172 -18.73 -9.83 -6.29
C GLY A 172 -18.26 -11.14 -5.65
N SER A 173 -16.95 -11.30 -5.48
CA SER A 173 -16.36 -12.52 -4.91
C SER A 173 -16.73 -12.75 -3.45
N LEU A 174 -16.83 -11.69 -2.65
CA LEU A 174 -17.20 -11.77 -1.24
C LEU A 174 -18.67 -12.17 -1.07
N SER A 175 -19.58 -11.62 -1.87
CA SER A 175 -21.01 -11.87 -1.79
C SER A 175 -21.39 -13.34 -2.05
N GLU A 176 -20.51 -14.08 -2.73
CA GLU A 176 -20.68 -15.50 -3.01
C GLU A 176 -20.29 -16.40 -1.82
N LYS A 177 -19.47 -15.89 -0.90
CA LYS A 177 -18.98 -16.67 0.24
C LYS A 177 -20.06 -16.85 1.29
N HIS A 178 -20.30 -18.09 1.71
CA HIS A 178 -21.35 -18.41 2.68
C HIS A 178 -21.17 -17.64 4.00
N TRP A 179 -19.94 -17.52 4.50
CA TRP A 179 -19.64 -16.78 5.73
C TRP A 179 -19.92 -15.28 5.61
N PHE A 180 -19.83 -14.69 4.42
CA PHE A 180 -20.02 -13.25 4.21
C PHE A 180 -21.45 -12.86 4.57
N SER A 181 -22.42 -13.54 3.96
CA SER A 181 -23.85 -13.35 4.24
C SER A 181 -24.23 -13.57 5.71
N LYS A 182 -23.61 -14.56 6.36
CA LYS A 182 -23.91 -14.96 7.74
C LYS A 182 -23.43 -13.93 8.76
N ASN A 183 -22.34 -13.23 8.46
CA ASN A 183 -21.67 -12.35 9.40
C ASN A 183 -22.12 -10.88 9.28
N ILE A 184 -22.88 -10.51 8.25
CA ILE A 184 -23.53 -9.19 8.12
C ILE A 184 -24.45 -8.94 9.33
N GLY A 185 -24.41 -7.74 9.90
CA GLY A 185 -25.17 -7.34 11.09
C GLY A 185 -24.59 -7.86 12.41
N THR A 186 -23.58 -8.73 12.37
CA THR A 186 -22.92 -9.28 13.56
C THR A 186 -21.48 -8.80 13.69
N LEU A 187 -20.65 -9.00 12.66
CA LEU A 187 -19.24 -8.61 12.64
C LEU A 187 -18.99 -7.30 11.88
N PHE A 188 -19.81 -7.02 10.88
CA PHE A 188 -19.78 -5.82 10.04
C PHE A 188 -21.17 -5.55 9.46
N ASP A 189 -21.43 -4.31 9.05
CA ASP A 189 -22.60 -3.94 8.25
C ASP A 189 -22.17 -3.65 6.80
N ILE A 190 -23.11 -3.65 5.86
CA ILE A 190 -22.85 -3.26 4.46
C ILE A 190 -23.70 -2.04 4.12
N HIS A 191 -23.06 -1.02 3.58
CA HIS A 191 -23.74 0.13 2.95
C HIS A 191 -23.46 0.10 1.45
N LEU A 192 -24.50 0.30 0.64
CA LEU A 192 -24.37 0.41 -0.82
C LEU A 192 -24.70 1.84 -1.25
N SER A 193 -24.20 2.27 -2.41
CA SER A 193 -24.56 3.57 -2.99
C SER A 193 -26.05 3.63 -3.36
N GLU A 194 -26.63 4.82 -3.28
CA GLU A 194 -28.06 5.06 -3.53
C GLU A 194 -28.48 4.62 -4.95
N THR A 195 -27.57 4.74 -5.92
CA THR A 195 -27.74 4.33 -7.32
C THR A 195 -28.04 2.83 -7.46
N ILE A 196 -27.50 2.00 -6.56
CA ILE A 196 -27.72 0.54 -6.56
C ILE A 196 -28.90 0.16 -5.66
N SER A 197 -29.13 0.86 -4.55
CA SER A 197 -30.23 0.55 -3.63
C SER A 197 -31.61 0.71 -4.25
N ASP A 198 -31.77 1.62 -5.21
CA ASP A 198 -33.04 1.86 -5.91
C ASP A 198 -33.29 0.92 -7.10
N SER A 199 -32.29 0.11 -7.48
CA SER A 199 -32.49 -0.94 -8.46
C SER A 199 -33.29 -2.09 -7.82
N SER A 200 -34.57 -2.19 -8.17
CA SER A 200 -35.55 -3.14 -7.59
C SER A 200 -35.23 -4.63 -7.82
N GLY A 201 -34.03 -4.98 -8.27
CA GLY A 201 -33.54 -6.34 -8.51
C GLY A 201 -32.25 -6.71 -7.78
N PHE A 202 -31.58 -5.78 -7.06
CA PHE A 202 -30.31 -6.08 -6.40
C PHE A 202 -30.55 -6.75 -5.03
N ARG A 203 -30.38 -8.08 -4.98
CA ARG A 203 -30.51 -8.89 -3.76
C ARG A 203 -29.13 -9.27 -3.24
N HIS A 204 -28.90 -8.94 -1.97
CA HIS A 204 -27.60 -8.86 -1.30
C HIS A 204 -26.72 -10.13 -1.35
N THR A 205 -27.31 -11.33 -1.53
CA THR A 205 -26.59 -12.62 -1.49
C THR A 205 -27.38 -13.68 -2.27
N ARG A 206 -26.74 -14.77 -2.72
CA ARG A 206 -27.44 -15.91 -3.36
C ARG A 206 -28.57 -16.50 -2.49
N SER A 207 -28.38 -16.50 -1.16
CA SER A 207 -29.38 -16.96 -0.20
C SER A 207 -30.61 -16.06 -0.10
N ALA A 208 -30.52 -14.82 -0.59
CA ALA A 208 -31.63 -13.87 -0.69
C ALA A 208 -32.28 -13.84 -2.08
N ARG A 209 -31.77 -14.60 -3.06
CA ARG A 209 -32.40 -14.77 -4.38
C ARG A 209 -33.54 -15.77 -4.28
N ASP A 210 -34.69 -15.43 -4.86
CA ASP A 210 -35.81 -16.37 -4.95
C ASP A 210 -35.35 -17.63 -5.71
N THR A 211 -35.63 -18.80 -5.16
CA THR A 211 -35.32 -20.08 -5.82
C THR A 211 -36.01 -20.09 -7.18
N LEU A 212 -35.26 -20.21 -8.27
CA LEU A 212 -35.83 -20.38 -9.59
C LEU A 212 -36.56 -21.74 -9.62
N ALA A 213 -37.87 -21.71 -9.40
CA ALA A 213 -38.69 -22.89 -9.58
C ALA A 213 -38.78 -23.14 -11.09
N ILE A 214 -37.99 -24.10 -11.58
CA ILE A 214 -38.23 -24.69 -12.90
C ILE A 214 -39.61 -25.34 -12.78
N GLY A 215 -40.62 -24.73 -13.40
CA GLY A 215 -41.95 -25.31 -13.49
C GLY A 215 -41.90 -26.61 -14.27
N ASP A 216 -42.88 -27.49 -14.01
CA ASP A 216 -43.04 -28.74 -14.76
C ASP A 216 -43.08 -28.48 -16.28
N ASP A 217 -42.51 -29.43 -17.03
CA ASP A 217 -42.37 -29.40 -18.49
C ASP A 217 -43.58 -28.76 -19.17
N THR A 218 -43.38 -27.59 -19.76
CA THR A 218 -44.40 -26.97 -20.60
C THR A 218 -44.34 -27.66 -21.97
N PRO A 219 -45.44 -28.24 -22.49
CA PRO A 219 -45.41 -28.84 -23.82
C PRO A 219 -45.08 -27.75 -24.83
N LEU A 220 -43.92 -27.86 -25.49
CA LEU A 220 -43.61 -27.05 -26.65
C LEU A 220 -44.70 -27.35 -27.70
N GLY A 221 -45.45 -26.32 -28.09
CA GLY A 221 -46.30 -26.38 -29.28
C GLY A 221 -45.47 -26.71 -30.53
N THR A 222 -46.15 -27.00 -31.64
CA THR A 222 -45.54 -27.30 -32.94
C THR A 222 -44.37 -26.36 -33.25
N ILE A 223 -43.16 -26.92 -33.17
CA ILE A 223 -41.93 -26.27 -33.58
C ILE A 223 -41.86 -26.48 -35.10
N ASP A 224 -41.83 -25.40 -35.87
CA ASP A 224 -41.49 -25.49 -37.29
C ASP A 224 -40.01 -25.86 -37.39
N GLU A 225 -39.73 -27.09 -37.81
CA GLU A 225 -38.38 -27.55 -38.11
C GLU A 225 -37.82 -26.72 -39.27
N LEU A 226 -36.78 -25.93 -39.00
CA LEU A 226 -36.03 -25.23 -40.04
C LEU A 226 -35.07 -26.23 -40.68
N ASP A 227 -35.29 -26.57 -41.96
CA ASP A 227 -34.38 -27.39 -42.75
C ASP A 227 -33.02 -26.67 -42.90
N THR A 228 -32.05 -27.05 -42.07
CA THR A 228 -30.66 -26.59 -42.20
C THR A 228 -29.86 -27.53 -43.10
N ILE A 229 -29.07 -26.95 -43.99
CA ILE A 229 -28.17 -27.64 -44.91
C ILE A 229 -27.15 -28.46 -44.12
N VAL A 230 -27.17 -29.78 -44.29
CA VAL A 230 -26.18 -30.71 -43.70
C VAL A 230 -24.83 -30.49 -44.37
N CYS A 231 -23.89 -29.85 -43.68
CA CYS A 231 -22.47 -29.90 -44.01
C CYS A 231 -21.86 -31.17 -43.39
N ASN A 232 -21.44 -32.10 -44.23
CA ASN A 232 -20.69 -33.29 -43.83
C ASN A 232 -19.25 -32.89 -43.48
N ASP A 233 -19.00 -32.54 -42.21
CA ASP A 233 -17.64 -32.50 -41.67
C ASP A 233 -17.45 -33.59 -40.62
N THR A 234 -16.38 -34.36 -40.82
CA THR A 234 -15.91 -35.45 -39.97
C THR A 234 -15.63 -34.97 -38.55
N MET A 235 -16.28 -35.60 -37.58
CA MET A 235 -16.10 -35.36 -36.14
C MET A 235 -14.62 -35.47 -35.73
N ALA A 236 -14.05 -34.38 -35.23
CA ALA A 236 -12.77 -34.41 -34.53
C ALA A 236 -12.93 -35.14 -33.19
N THR A 237 -11.97 -36.02 -32.88
CA THR A 237 -11.98 -36.86 -31.68
C THR A 237 -11.76 -36.02 -30.42
N ILE A 238 -12.77 -35.95 -29.56
CA ILE A 238 -12.70 -35.29 -28.24
C ILE A 238 -11.88 -36.18 -27.30
N HIS A 239 -10.73 -35.69 -26.84
CA HIS A 239 -9.97 -36.32 -25.75
C HIS A 239 -10.55 -35.87 -24.39
N PRO A 240 -11.08 -36.79 -23.56
CA PRO A 240 -11.56 -36.44 -22.23
C PRO A 240 -10.37 -36.28 -21.27
N ILE A 241 -10.05 -35.04 -20.88
CA ILE A 241 -9.14 -34.74 -19.76
C ILE A 241 -9.99 -34.58 -18.50
N PHE A 242 -10.54 -35.68 -17.99
CA PHE A 242 -11.03 -35.73 -16.61
C PHE A 242 -10.87 -37.16 -16.10
N GLN A 243 -9.72 -37.46 -15.52
CA GLN A 243 -9.50 -38.69 -14.78
C GLN A 243 -9.99 -38.45 -13.35
N GLN A 244 -11.21 -38.92 -13.07
CA GLN A 244 -11.77 -39.01 -11.72
C GLN A 244 -10.86 -39.88 -10.84
N HIS A 245 -10.26 -39.27 -9.82
CA HIS A 245 -9.88 -39.99 -8.61
C HIS A 245 -10.93 -39.72 -7.53
N ALA A 246 -11.65 -40.77 -7.17
CA ALA A 246 -12.58 -40.80 -6.05
C ALA A 246 -11.81 -40.55 -4.74
N VAL A 247 -12.21 -39.53 -3.99
CA VAL A 247 -11.86 -39.35 -2.58
C VAL A 247 -13.14 -39.04 -1.82
N GLY A 248 -13.37 -39.81 -0.75
CA GLY A 248 -14.59 -39.78 0.05
C GLY A 248 -14.81 -38.45 0.76
N MET A 249 -16.09 -38.19 1.04
CA MET A 249 -16.59 -37.09 1.87
C MET A 249 -15.72 -36.85 3.10
N HIS A 250 -15.07 -35.70 3.14
CA HIS A 250 -14.75 -35.01 4.39
C HIS A 250 -15.00 -33.51 4.17
N ASP A 251 -16.00 -33.02 4.90
CA ASP A 251 -16.38 -31.61 4.98
C ASP A 251 -15.25 -30.89 5.72
N SER A 252 -14.49 -30.07 5.00
CA SER A 252 -13.48 -29.17 5.56
C SER A 252 -13.18 -28.09 4.52
N ASP A 253 -13.94 -27.00 4.57
CA ASP A 253 -13.68 -25.73 3.88
C ASP A 253 -12.36 -25.10 4.36
N SER A 254 -11.25 -25.71 3.99
CA SER A 254 -9.92 -25.13 4.03
C SER A 254 -9.44 -25.12 2.59
N GLU A 255 -9.71 -24.04 1.88
CA GLU A 255 -8.96 -23.69 0.67
C GLU A 255 -7.51 -23.39 1.09
N SER A 256 -6.73 -24.45 1.33
CA SER A 256 -5.30 -24.34 1.46
C SER A 256 -4.75 -24.09 0.06
N VAL A 257 -4.58 -22.81 -0.29
CA VAL A 257 -3.82 -22.41 -1.47
C VAL A 257 -2.47 -23.12 -1.39
N SER A 258 -2.15 -23.95 -2.39
CA SER A 258 -0.87 -24.65 -2.42
C SER A 258 0.25 -23.60 -2.38
N THR A 259 1.09 -23.64 -1.35
CA THR A 259 2.18 -22.67 -1.20
C THR A 259 3.20 -22.74 -2.35
N GLU A 260 3.15 -23.78 -3.17
CA GLU A 260 4.06 -24.02 -4.30
C GLU A 260 3.95 -22.93 -5.37
N GLU A 261 2.77 -22.37 -5.62
CA GLU A 261 2.52 -21.40 -6.70
C GLU A 261 2.65 -19.92 -6.27
N ILE A 262 2.75 -19.66 -4.96
CA ILE A 262 2.73 -18.29 -4.40
C ILE A 262 3.86 -17.41 -4.96
N PHE A 263 5.03 -18.00 -5.24
CA PHE A 263 6.20 -17.27 -5.74
C PHE A 263 6.27 -17.20 -7.27
N ASP A 264 5.35 -17.85 -7.97
CA ASP A 264 5.31 -17.85 -9.43
C ASP A 264 4.81 -16.51 -9.96
N ILE A 265 5.13 -16.24 -11.23
CA ILE A 265 4.74 -15.04 -11.95
C ILE A 265 4.04 -15.49 -13.23
N GLU A 266 2.77 -15.19 -13.31
CA GLU A 266 1.97 -15.44 -14.51
C GLU A 266 1.96 -14.19 -15.39
N SER A 267 2.37 -14.34 -16.65
CA SER A 267 2.20 -13.27 -17.65
C SER A 267 0.87 -13.46 -18.36
N CYS A 268 0.18 -12.37 -18.68
CA CYS A 268 -1.04 -12.42 -19.48
C CYS A 268 -0.83 -13.22 -20.77
N ALA A 269 -1.70 -14.20 -21.01
CA ALA A 269 -1.62 -15.11 -22.15
C ALA A 269 -2.43 -14.64 -23.37
N CYS A 270 -3.07 -13.47 -23.28
CA CYS A 270 -4.11 -12.98 -24.18
C CYS A 270 -3.91 -13.36 -25.67
N GLU A 271 -4.91 -14.06 -26.21
CA GLU A 271 -5.26 -14.12 -27.62
C GLU A 271 -6.41 -13.13 -27.81
N ASP A 272 -6.09 -11.94 -28.35
CA ASP A 272 -7.01 -10.88 -28.82
C ASP A 272 -8.44 -10.92 -28.24
N VAL A 273 -8.57 -10.77 -26.92
CA VAL A 273 -9.84 -10.37 -26.30
C VAL A 273 -9.74 -8.86 -26.14
N GLU A 274 -10.72 -8.12 -26.63
CA GLU A 274 -10.83 -6.69 -26.34
C GLU A 274 -11.02 -6.57 -24.83
N ASP A 275 -9.95 -6.22 -24.11
CA ASP A 275 -10.02 -5.94 -22.69
C ASP A 275 -10.93 -4.73 -22.51
N GLU A 276 -12.08 -4.95 -21.88
CA GLU A 276 -12.84 -3.86 -21.27
C GLU A 276 -11.89 -3.25 -20.22
N ASP A 277 -11.59 -1.96 -20.36
CA ASP A 277 -10.68 -1.23 -19.48
C ASP A 277 -11.03 -1.51 -18.00
N GLU A 278 -10.31 -2.42 -17.33
CA GLU A 278 -10.49 -2.74 -15.90
C GLU A 278 -10.00 -1.60 -14.98
N ASP A 279 -9.49 -0.51 -15.55
CA ASP A 279 -8.90 0.63 -14.83
C ASP A 279 -9.85 1.83 -14.66
N ASP A 280 -11.13 1.73 -15.06
CA ASP A 280 -12.13 2.65 -14.53
C ASP A 280 -12.51 2.13 -13.14
N GLU A 281 -11.81 2.59 -12.10
CA GLU A 281 -12.27 2.49 -10.70
C GLU A 281 -13.65 3.17 -10.64
N GLY A 282 -14.69 2.41 -11.01
CA GLY A 282 -16.05 2.88 -11.05
C GLY A 282 -16.41 3.46 -9.69
N GLU A 283 -17.33 4.43 -9.67
CA GLU A 283 -17.70 5.11 -8.43
C GLU A 283 -17.93 4.08 -7.31
N PRO A 284 -17.22 4.20 -6.17
CA PRO A 284 -17.34 3.25 -5.07
C PRO A 284 -18.81 3.03 -4.73
N PHE A 285 -19.22 1.77 -4.66
CA PHE A 285 -20.62 1.42 -4.52
C PHE A 285 -20.91 0.53 -3.33
N ALA A 286 -19.90 -0.09 -2.71
CA ALA A 286 -20.06 -0.97 -1.56
C ALA A 286 -19.05 -0.68 -0.45
N TRP A 287 -19.55 -0.50 0.78
CA TRP A 287 -18.74 -0.27 1.97
C TRP A 287 -19.07 -1.27 3.07
N ALA A 288 -18.05 -1.91 3.63
CA ALA A 288 -18.13 -2.66 4.86
C ALA A 288 -17.89 -1.74 6.07
N VAL A 289 -18.82 -1.72 7.01
CA VAL A 289 -18.77 -0.89 8.22
C VAL A 289 -18.45 -1.77 9.42
N PHE A 290 -17.28 -1.56 10.02
CA PHE A 290 -16.82 -2.27 11.20
C PHE A 290 -17.05 -1.46 12.47
N LYS A 291 -17.52 -2.09 13.53
CA LYS A 291 -17.79 -1.44 14.82
C LYS A 291 -16.74 -1.79 15.86
N ASN A 292 -16.33 -0.79 16.63
CA ASN A 292 -15.39 -0.94 17.75
C ASN A 292 -14.09 -1.66 17.38
N VAL A 293 -13.42 -1.18 16.32
CA VAL A 293 -12.22 -1.82 15.78
C VAL A 293 -10.93 -1.15 16.25
N PRO A 294 -9.86 -1.93 16.48
CA PRO A 294 -8.55 -1.38 16.79
C PRO A 294 -7.95 -0.73 15.53
N VAL A 295 -7.52 0.52 15.66
CA VAL A 295 -6.97 1.32 14.56
C VAL A 295 -5.63 1.94 14.95
N GLN A 296 -4.77 2.13 13.96
CA GLN A 296 -3.63 3.05 14.00
C GLN A 296 -4.07 4.37 13.38
N THR A 297 -3.79 5.49 14.02
CA THR A 297 -3.99 6.82 13.43
C THR A 297 -2.69 7.63 13.43
N THR A 298 -2.37 8.20 12.28
CA THR A 298 -1.19 9.06 12.07
C THR A 298 -1.66 10.45 11.65
N LEU A 299 -1.29 11.47 12.44
CA LEU A 299 -1.58 12.87 12.16
C LEU A 299 -0.44 13.43 11.32
N MET A 300 -0.73 13.92 10.13
CA MET A 300 0.30 14.35 9.18
C MET A 300 -0.07 15.63 8.43
N GLU A 301 0.95 16.22 7.81
CA GLU A 301 0.85 17.36 6.90
C GLU A 301 -0.23 17.10 5.84
N ARG A 302 -1.17 18.04 5.72
CA ARG A 302 -2.19 17.99 4.67
C ARG A 302 -1.56 18.36 3.32
N CYS A 303 -1.56 17.42 2.38
CA CYS A 303 -1.18 17.68 0.99
C CYS A 303 -2.38 18.18 0.18
N VAL A 304 -2.13 18.72 -1.03
CA VAL A 304 -3.18 19.31 -1.87
C VAL A 304 -3.80 18.29 -2.81
N GLY A 305 -2.97 17.58 -3.58
CA GLY A 305 -3.40 16.59 -4.57
C GLY A 305 -2.28 15.60 -4.88
N THR A 306 -2.54 14.65 -5.78
CA THR A 306 -1.57 13.62 -6.18
C THR A 306 -0.63 14.12 -7.28
N LEU A 307 0.48 13.42 -7.49
CA LEU A 307 1.38 13.67 -8.62
C LEU A 307 0.68 13.39 -9.95
N TYR A 308 -0.21 12.38 -9.97
CA TYR A 308 -1.05 12.08 -11.14
C TYR A 308 -1.85 13.31 -11.55
N GLU A 309 -2.67 13.84 -10.63
CA GLU A 309 -3.47 15.04 -10.86
C GLU A 309 -2.59 16.23 -11.30
N LEU A 310 -1.45 16.43 -10.65
CA LEU A 310 -0.53 17.52 -10.98
C LEU A 310 0.02 17.41 -12.40
N CYS A 311 0.40 16.21 -12.83
CA CYS A 311 0.88 15.96 -14.18
C CYS A 311 -0.22 16.11 -15.23
N MET A 312 -1.46 15.74 -14.92
CA MET A 312 -2.59 15.91 -15.83
C MET A 312 -3.03 17.37 -15.98
N LEU A 313 -2.87 18.19 -14.93
CA LEU A 313 -3.16 19.62 -14.97
C LEU A 313 -2.10 20.45 -15.72
N HIS A 314 -0.92 19.90 -15.96
CA HIS A 314 0.21 20.60 -16.55
C HIS A 314 0.83 19.78 -17.67
N SER A 315 0.64 20.14 -18.93
CA SER A 315 1.14 19.34 -20.06
C SER A 315 2.63 19.55 -20.38
N GLU A 316 3.33 20.44 -19.67
CA GLU A 316 4.70 20.83 -20.01
C GLU A 316 5.77 19.80 -19.55
N PRO A 317 6.50 19.15 -20.48
CA PRO A 317 7.39 18.04 -20.14
C PRO A 317 8.55 18.41 -19.19
N GLU A 318 9.01 19.65 -19.23
CA GLU A 318 10.05 20.15 -18.33
C GLU A 318 9.58 20.21 -16.87
N LYS A 319 8.28 20.40 -16.62
CA LYS A 319 7.71 20.37 -15.27
C LYS A 319 7.61 18.94 -14.76
N HIS A 320 7.09 18.02 -15.57
CA HIS A 320 7.05 16.61 -15.23
C HIS A 320 8.43 16.08 -14.87
N MET A 321 9.44 16.35 -15.70
CA MET A 321 10.82 15.96 -15.44
C MET A 321 11.39 16.55 -14.14
N ALA A 322 11.00 17.76 -13.77
CA ALA A 322 11.44 18.37 -12.51
C ALA A 322 10.77 17.72 -11.29
N TRP A 323 9.49 17.39 -11.36
CA TRP A 323 8.76 16.70 -10.29
C TRP A 323 9.23 15.24 -10.12
N ILE A 324 9.43 14.51 -11.22
CA ILE A 324 10.04 13.17 -11.19
C ILE A 324 11.46 13.23 -10.61
N ALA A 325 12.25 14.27 -10.92
CA ALA A 325 13.55 14.46 -10.29
C ALA A 325 13.46 14.64 -8.76
N GLN A 326 12.46 15.39 -8.25
CA GLN A 326 12.24 15.51 -6.80
C GLN A 326 11.96 14.13 -6.16
N VAL A 327 11.14 13.28 -6.81
CA VAL A 327 10.88 11.90 -6.35
C VAL A 327 12.19 11.09 -6.29
N MET A 328 13.02 11.17 -7.33
CA MET A 328 14.31 10.46 -7.37
C MET A 328 15.23 10.88 -6.21
N PHE A 329 15.31 12.18 -5.92
CA PHE A 329 16.11 12.69 -4.79
C PHE A 329 15.54 12.24 -3.44
N ALA A 330 14.22 12.25 -3.27
CA ALA A 330 13.56 11.77 -2.05
C ALA A 330 13.83 10.28 -1.78
N LEU A 331 13.67 9.43 -2.80
CA LEU A 331 13.94 8.00 -2.72
C LEU A 331 15.42 7.71 -2.47
N ALA A 332 16.32 8.40 -3.18
CA ALA A 332 17.76 8.22 -2.98
C ALA A 332 18.17 8.59 -1.55
N PHE A 333 17.60 9.65 -0.98
CA PHE A 333 17.78 10.01 0.43
C PHE A 333 17.29 8.89 1.36
N ALA A 334 16.05 8.42 1.20
CA ALA A 334 15.46 7.41 2.07
C ALA A 334 16.21 6.06 1.98
N GLN A 335 16.54 5.62 0.77
CA GLN A 335 17.34 4.42 0.52
C GLN A 335 18.70 4.49 1.22
N ARG A 336 19.37 5.65 1.12
CA ARG A 336 20.67 5.87 1.76
C ARG A 336 20.59 5.95 3.29
N THR A 337 19.52 6.53 3.81
CA THR A 337 19.37 6.89 5.23
C THR A 337 18.83 5.72 6.05
N PHE A 338 17.89 4.97 5.49
CA PHE A 338 17.12 3.94 6.18
C PHE A 338 17.11 2.60 5.45
N SER A 339 17.93 2.39 4.41
CA SER A 339 17.83 1.19 3.57
C SER A 339 16.39 0.96 3.06
N PHE A 340 15.68 2.06 2.78
CA PHE A 340 14.26 2.08 2.52
C PHE A 340 13.89 1.55 1.13
N THR A 341 12.79 0.84 1.02
CA THR A 341 12.05 0.61 -0.24
C THR A 341 10.57 0.83 0.02
N HIS A 342 9.89 1.55 -0.85
CA HIS A 342 8.45 1.82 -0.72
C HIS A 342 7.60 0.60 -1.08
N ASN A 343 8.00 -0.10 -2.15
CA ASN A 343 7.40 -1.31 -2.71
C ASN A 343 5.97 -1.16 -3.28
N ASP A 344 5.39 0.03 -3.18
CA ASP A 344 4.05 0.35 -3.71
C ASP A 344 3.95 1.82 -4.15
N LEU A 345 4.96 2.28 -4.88
CA LEU A 345 5.07 3.68 -5.26
C LEU A 345 4.39 3.94 -6.61
N HIS A 346 3.06 3.97 -6.63
CA HIS A 346 2.30 4.50 -7.76
C HIS A 346 2.08 6.02 -7.63
N ALA A 347 1.65 6.68 -8.71
CA ALA A 347 1.49 8.13 -8.77
C ALA A 347 0.59 8.73 -7.68
N ASN A 348 -0.43 7.99 -7.23
CA ASN A 348 -1.34 8.43 -6.17
C ASN A 348 -0.70 8.38 -4.77
N ASN A 349 0.37 7.59 -4.58
CA ASN A 349 1.20 7.60 -3.35
C ASN A 349 2.29 8.68 -3.37
N ILE A 350 2.22 9.58 -4.35
CA ILE A 350 3.04 10.78 -4.42
C ILE A 350 2.08 11.96 -4.47
N MET A 351 2.27 12.91 -3.57
CA MET A 351 1.45 14.11 -3.47
C MET A 351 2.30 15.37 -3.59
N TYR A 352 1.66 16.52 -3.59
CA TYR A 352 2.34 17.80 -3.58
C TYR A 352 1.76 18.79 -2.58
N VAL A 353 2.60 19.75 -2.19
CA VAL A 353 2.20 20.96 -1.45
C VAL A 353 2.70 22.21 -2.18
N PRO A 354 2.00 23.36 -2.06
CA PRO A 354 2.50 24.63 -2.57
C PRO A 354 3.84 24.99 -1.96
N TYR A 355 4.75 25.50 -2.77
CA TYR A 355 6.10 25.84 -2.36
C TYR A 355 6.55 27.16 -2.95
N ASN A 356 7.04 28.05 -2.10
CA ASN A 356 7.31 29.44 -2.48
C ASN A 356 8.72 29.68 -3.05
N LYS A 357 9.65 28.73 -2.92
CA LYS A 357 11.00 28.88 -3.49
C LYS A 357 11.04 28.30 -4.88
N GLU A 358 11.68 29.02 -5.79
CA GLU A 358 11.79 28.62 -7.21
C GLU A 358 12.63 27.36 -7.42
N PHE A 359 13.59 27.08 -6.54
CA PHE A 359 14.54 25.98 -6.70
C PHE A 359 14.75 25.19 -5.42
N LEU A 360 14.99 23.90 -5.61
CA LEU A 360 15.50 22.98 -4.61
C LEU A 360 16.97 22.63 -4.93
N TYR A 361 17.77 22.48 -3.88
CA TYR A 361 19.20 22.21 -3.99
C TYR A 361 19.53 20.88 -3.34
N TYR A 362 20.24 20.03 -4.10
CA TYR A 362 20.65 18.71 -3.65
C TYR A 362 22.15 18.54 -3.82
N ASN A 363 22.76 17.72 -2.97
CA ASN A 363 24.09 17.18 -3.20
C ASN A 363 23.98 15.65 -3.23
N CYS A 364 24.43 15.03 -4.32
CA CYS A 364 24.47 13.58 -4.45
C CYS A 364 25.81 13.19 -5.06
N ASN A 365 26.61 12.39 -4.35
CA ASN A 365 27.96 11.99 -4.77
C ASN A 365 28.87 13.19 -5.03
N SER A 366 28.84 14.19 -4.15
CA SER A 366 29.60 15.44 -4.30
C SER A 366 29.24 16.29 -5.54
N GLN A 367 28.20 15.94 -6.29
CA GLN A 367 27.65 16.76 -7.37
C GLN A 367 26.44 17.54 -6.86
N PHE A 368 26.42 18.86 -7.11
CA PHE A 368 25.27 19.70 -6.80
C PHE A 368 24.24 19.70 -7.92
N TYR A 369 22.97 19.73 -7.53
CA TYR A 369 21.84 19.84 -8.43
C TYR A 369 20.93 21.00 -8.02
N LYS A 370 20.41 21.73 -9.00
CA LYS A 370 19.43 22.80 -8.86
C LYS A 370 18.19 22.42 -9.67
N VAL A 371 17.11 22.03 -8.99
CA VAL A 371 15.87 21.57 -9.63
C VAL A 371 14.80 22.66 -9.48
N PRO A 372 14.15 23.11 -10.56
CA PRO A 372 13.03 24.04 -10.47
C PRO A 372 11.84 23.38 -9.79
N THR A 373 11.13 24.12 -8.95
CA THR A 373 9.96 23.61 -8.20
C THR A 373 8.65 23.79 -8.96
N TYR A 374 8.61 24.82 -9.82
CA TYR A 374 7.40 25.30 -10.47
C TYR A 374 6.26 25.57 -9.47
N GLY A 375 6.61 26.01 -8.26
CA GLY A 375 5.64 26.31 -7.21
C GLY A 375 5.20 25.11 -6.38
N PHE A 376 5.77 23.93 -6.58
CA PHE A 376 5.36 22.70 -5.90
C PHE A 376 6.52 21.93 -5.28
N LEU A 377 6.30 21.42 -4.07
CA LEU A 377 7.17 20.49 -3.38
C LEU A 377 6.51 19.11 -3.36
N ILE A 378 7.19 18.13 -3.96
CA ILE A 378 6.72 16.75 -4.05
C ILE A 378 6.94 16.01 -2.72
N LYS A 379 5.94 15.23 -2.31
CA LYS A 379 5.87 14.47 -1.06
C LYS A 379 5.55 13.01 -1.34
N ILE A 380 6.34 12.07 -0.84
CA ILE A 380 6.01 10.64 -0.90
C ILE A 380 5.22 10.27 0.36
N ILE A 381 4.14 9.51 0.20
CA ILE A 381 3.24 9.08 1.28
C ILE A 381 3.00 7.56 1.22
N ASP A 382 2.26 7.04 2.19
CA ASP A 382 1.84 5.63 2.28
C ASP A 382 2.97 4.58 2.38
N PHE A 383 3.45 4.36 3.60
CA PHE A 383 4.56 3.44 3.86
C PHE A 383 4.14 2.08 4.42
N GLU A 384 2.87 1.68 4.28
CA GLU A 384 2.37 0.42 4.89
C GLU A 384 2.96 -0.84 4.25
N ARG A 385 3.42 -0.75 3.00
CA ARG A 385 4.24 -1.78 2.32
C ARG A 385 5.74 -1.44 2.34
N GLY A 386 6.12 -0.37 3.03
CA GLY A 386 7.51 0.03 3.16
C GLY A 386 8.35 -1.03 3.88
N ILE A 387 9.61 -1.13 3.49
CA ILE A 387 10.63 -1.85 4.26
C ILE A 387 11.71 -0.84 4.62
N ALA A 388 12.04 -0.74 5.91
CA ALA A 388 13.03 0.22 6.39
C ALA A 388 13.87 -0.35 7.53
N SER A 389 15.11 0.10 7.63
CA SER A 389 16.07 -0.19 8.67
C SER A 389 16.36 1.07 9.49
N ILE A 390 15.88 1.12 10.72
CA ILE A 390 16.03 2.28 11.60
C ILE A 390 17.07 1.97 12.68
N ARG A 391 18.03 2.88 12.86
CA ARG A 391 19.07 2.79 13.89
C ARG A 391 19.04 4.04 14.77
N LEU A 392 18.74 3.89 16.05
CA LEU A 392 18.84 4.99 17.01
C LEU A 392 20.29 5.21 17.45
N ASN A 393 20.54 6.36 18.07
CA ASN A 393 21.82 6.61 18.72
C ASN A 393 22.06 5.58 19.84
N GLY A 394 23.28 5.05 19.92
CA GLY A 394 23.66 3.99 20.86
C GLY A 394 23.35 2.56 20.41
N MET A 395 22.59 2.35 19.31
CA MET A 395 22.37 1.01 18.75
C MET A 395 23.55 0.55 17.88
N ARG A 396 23.98 -0.70 18.07
CA ARG A 396 25.01 -1.34 17.23
C ARG A 396 24.47 -1.65 15.83
N GLU A 397 23.36 -2.37 15.79
CA GLU A 397 22.69 -2.80 14.55
C GLU A 397 21.34 -2.08 14.37
N PRO A 398 20.93 -1.76 13.14
CA PRO A 398 19.58 -1.27 12.87
C PRO A 398 18.51 -2.33 13.17
N LYS A 399 17.29 -1.89 13.40
CA LYS A 399 16.08 -2.73 13.42
C LYS A 399 15.37 -2.62 12.08
N VAL A 400 15.05 -3.78 11.50
CA VAL A 400 14.28 -3.88 10.26
C VAL A 400 12.79 -3.89 10.60
N PHE A 401 12.05 -3.04 9.92
CA PHE A 401 10.60 -3.00 9.91
C PHE A 401 10.14 -3.44 8.52
N MET A 402 9.36 -4.52 8.49
CA MET A 402 8.85 -5.15 7.28
C MET A 402 7.38 -5.48 7.52
N SER A 403 6.52 -5.06 6.61
CA SER A 403 5.07 -5.22 6.71
C SER A 403 4.63 -6.67 6.65
N ASP A 404 3.63 -7.02 7.45
CA ASP A 404 2.97 -8.32 7.43
C ASP A 404 2.12 -8.54 6.17
N HIS A 405 1.93 -7.52 5.31
CA HIS A 405 1.41 -7.74 3.95
C HIS A 405 2.22 -8.78 3.15
N TYR A 406 3.49 -8.98 3.48
CA TYR A 406 4.36 -9.99 2.84
C TYR A 406 4.28 -11.38 3.47
N HIS A 407 3.45 -11.55 4.51
CA HIS A 407 3.17 -12.87 5.06
C HIS A 407 2.46 -13.73 4.01
N VAL A 408 2.64 -15.06 4.10
CA VAL A 408 2.13 -16.00 3.11
C VAL A 408 0.60 -15.94 2.94
N ASP A 409 -0.11 -15.60 4.02
CA ASP A 409 -1.58 -15.50 4.10
C ASP A 409 -2.11 -14.07 3.92
N GLU A 410 -1.30 -13.14 3.38
CA GLU A 410 -1.67 -11.74 3.18
C GLU A 410 -1.45 -11.34 1.70
N GLU A 411 -2.00 -10.20 1.31
CA GLU A 411 -2.21 -9.82 -0.09
C GLU A 411 -0.92 -9.71 -0.93
N ALA A 412 0.17 -9.22 -0.34
CA ALA A 412 1.44 -9.01 -1.04
C ALA A 412 2.37 -10.24 -0.96
N SER A 413 1.81 -11.40 -0.63
CA SER A 413 2.52 -12.67 -0.57
C SER A 413 3.26 -12.98 -1.88
N GLY A 414 4.42 -13.63 -1.78
CA GLY A 414 5.23 -13.98 -2.94
C GLY A 414 6.04 -12.84 -3.55
N MET A 415 5.85 -11.58 -3.14
CA MET A 415 6.73 -10.47 -3.58
C MET A 415 8.17 -10.66 -3.07
N PHE A 416 8.32 -11.07 -1.81
CA PHE A 416 9.60 -11.29 -1.15
C PHE A 416 9.64 -12.64 -0.45
N ASN A 417 10.84 -13.20 -0.33
CA ASN A 417 11.15 -14.32 0.54
C ASN A 417 12.40 -13.92 1.33
N TYR A 418 12.21 -13.13 2.39
CA TYR A 418 13.28 -12.43 3.09
C TYR A 418 12.84 -12.02 4.51
N GLY A 419 13.83 -11.81 5.39
CA GLY A 419 13.61 -11.24 6.72
C GLY A 419 12.76 -12.12 7.62
N GLU A 420 11.81 -11.50 8.31
CA GLU A 420 10.92 -12.15 9.31
C GLU A 420 9.98 -13.18 8.67
N PHE A 421 9.74 -13.10 7.36
CA PHE A 421 8.84 -13.99 6.60
C PHE A 421 9.61 -14.96 5.68
N TYR A 422 10.91 -15.15 5.92
CA TYR A 422 11.72 -16.05 5.12
C TYR A 422 11.33 -17.52 5.31
N ASN A 423 11.04 -18.19 4.19
CA ASN A 423 10.83 -19.62 4.11
C ASN A 423 12.01 -20.30 3.39
N PRO A 424 12.78 -21.19 4.07
CA PRO A 424 13.96 -21.83 3.50
C PRO A 424 13.65 -22.81 2.37
N LYS A 425 12.38 -23.18 2.14
CA LYS A 425 11.97 -24.02 1.01
C LYS A 425 12.12 -23.31 -0.34
N TYR A 426 12.09 -21.97 -0.34
CA TYR A 426 12.11 -21.16 -1.56
C TYR A 426 13.39 -20.32 -1.65
N THR A 427 13.70 -19.85 -2.85
CA THR A 427 14.87 -18.99 -3.09
C THR A 427 14.68 -17.65 -2.37
N GLU A 428 15.76 -17.12 -1.79
CA GLU A 428 15.74 -15.81 -1.13
C GLU A 428 15.46 -14.70 -2.15
N ILE A 429 14.41 -13.89 -1.92
CA ILE A 429 14.03 -12.76 -2.78
C ILE A 429 14.05 -11.50 -1.92
N LYS A 430 15.06 -10.66 -2.13
CA LYS A 430 15.31 -9.45 -1.34
C LYS A 430 14.57 -8.23 -1.88
N PRO A 431 14.30 -7.23 -1.02
CA PRO A 431 13.89 -5.89 -1.45
C PRO A 431 14.84 -5.32 -2.50
N ASN A 432 14.25 -4.60 -3.45
CA ASN A 432 14.95 -4.08 -4.63
C ASN A 432 14.79 -2.56 -4.71
N PRO A 433 15.87 -1.78 -4.56
CA PRO A 433 15.81 -0.31 -4.66
C PRO A 433 15.32 0.24 -6.01
N SER A 434 15.32 -0.59 -7.06
CA SER A 434 14.76 -0.20 -8.37
C SER A 434 13.24 -0.32 -8.40
N CYS A 435 12.63 -1.09 -7.50
CA CYS A 435 11.20 -1.38 -7.48
C CYS A 435 10.36 -0.09 -7.50
N ASP A 436 10.75 0.88 -6.68
CA ASP A 436 9.99 2.12 -6.47
C ASP A 436 9.87 2.95 -7.76
N LEU A 437 10.97 3.16 -8.50
CA LEU A 437 10.93 3.93 -9.76
C LEU A 437 10.23 3.17 -10.89
N VAL A 438 10.36 1.85 -10.91
CA VAL A 438 9.69 1.02 -11.92
C VAL A 438 8.19 0.99 -11.68
N ARG A 439 7.75 0.83 -10.42
CA ARG A 439 6.32 0.85 -10.05
C ARG A 439 5.68 2.20 -10.35
N LEU A 440 6.42 3.30 -10.17
CA LEU A 440 5.98 4.63 -10.55
C LEU A 440 5.80 4.73 -12.06
N ALA A 441 6.81 4.28 -12.82
CA ALA A 441 6.76 4.28 -14.28
C ALA A 441 5.56 3.50 -14.81
N THR A 442 5.33 2.27 -14.32
CA THR A 442 4.19 1.45 -14.77
C THR A 442 2.84 2.07 -14.42
N SER A 443 2.75 2.91 -13.37
CA SER A 443 1.49 3.56 -12.97
C SER A 443 1.10 4.80 -13.77
N MET A 444 1.98 5.33 -14.62
CA MET A 444 1.73 6.58 -15.34
C MET A 444 2.13 6.55 -16.81
N TYR A 445 2.73 5.43 -17.27
CA TYR A 445 3.35 5.40 -18.59
C TYR A 445 2.34 5.69 -19.70
N TRP A 446 1.13 5.15 -19.59
CA TRP A 446 0.06 5.30 -20.58
C TRP A 446 -0.51 6.72 -20.64
N ASP A 447 -0.34 7.53 -19.58
CA ASP A 447 -0.86 8.90 -19.50
C ASP A 447 0.05 9.95 -20.16
N PHE A 448 1.30 9.59 -20.48
CA PHE A 448 2.25 10.51 -21.11
C PHE A 448 2.40 10.27 -22.61
N ASP A 449 2.63 11.34 -23.38
CA ASP A 449 3.03 11.23 -24.79
C ASP A 449 4.27 10.32 -24.91
N PRO A 450 4.25 9.23 -25.70
CA PRO A 450 5.39 8.31 -25.87
C PRO A 450 6.70 9.00 -26.25
N GLU A 451 6.64 10.14 -26.94
CA GLU A 451 7.84 10.88 -27.34
C GLU A 451 8.41 11.79 -26.24
N SER A 452 7.69 11.94 -25.12
CA SER A 452 8.12 12.80 -24.01
C SER A 452 9.41 12.30 -23.35
N PRO A 453 10.23 13.21 -22.78
CA PRO A 453 11.41 12.83 -22.02
C PRO A 453 11.12 11.90 -20.83
N VAL A 454 9.94 12.04 -20.21
CA VAL A 454 9.51 11.19 -19.09
C VAL A 454 9.19 9.78 -19.57
N SER A 455 8.44 9.62 -20.66
CA SER A 455 8.12 8.31 -21.24
C SER A 455 9.37 7.54 -21.62
N LYS A 456 10.35 8.20 -22.25
CA LYS A 456 11.66 7.60 -22.58
C LYS A 456 12.44 7.17 -21.33
N LEU A 457 12.34 7.93 -20.24
CA LEU A 457 12.95 7.58 -18.95
C LEU A 457 12.24 6.36 -18.31
N PHE A 458 10.90 6.34 -18.38
CA PHE A 458 10.09 5.24 -17.86
C PHE A 458 10.32 3.94 -18.64
N GLU A 459 10.34 3.98 -19.97
CA GLU A 459 10.69 2.82 -20.80
C GLU A 459 12.03 2.24 -20.39
N LYS A 460 13.05 3.09 -20.18
CA LYS A 460 14.37 2.66 -19.72
C LYS A 460 14.28 1.93 -18.36
N TRP A 461 13.48 2.42 -17.42
CA TRP A 461 13.33 1.80 -16.09
C TRP A 461 12.62 0.45 -16.15
N MET A 462 11.62 0.31 -17.01
CA MET A 462 10.77 -0.88 -17.12
C MET A 462 11.45 -2.07 -17.82
N VAL A 463 12.65 -1.89 -18.41
CA VAL A 463 13.41 -3.00 -19.01
C VAL A 463 14.19 -3.78 -17.93
N GLY A 464 13.79 -5.03 -17.72
CA GLY A 464 14.46 -6.00 -16.85
C GLY A 464 15.13 -7.15 -17.60
N GLU A 465 15.64 -8.13 -16.86
CA GLU A 465 16.32 -9.32 -17.40
C GLU A 465 15.46 -10.14 -18.36
N LYS A 466 14.13 -10.14 -18.17
CA LYS A 466 13.15 -10.84 -19.02
C LYS A 466 12.43 -9.91 -20.01
N GLY A 467 13.05 -8.76 -20.34
CA GLY A 467 12.48 -7.73 -21.20
C GLY A 467 11.66 -6.70 -20.44
N ASN A 468 10.85 -5.92 -21.16
CA ASN A 468 9.96 -4.93 -20.58
C ASN A 468 8.86 -5.61 -19.73
N VAL A 469 8.60 -5.09 -18.53
CA VAL A 469 7.60 -5.62 -17.60
C VAL A 469 6.20 -5.05 -17.79
N LEU A 470 6.04 -3.94 -18.51
CA LEU A 470 4.74 -3.38 -18.83
C LEU A 470 4.22 -3.96 -20.15
N PHE A 471 5.00 -3.97 -21.22
CA PHE A 471 4.49 -4.31 -22.55
C PHE A 471 4.30 -5.81 -22.78
N GLY A 472 3.10 -6.17 -23.22
CA GLY A 472 2.72 -7.52 -23.63
C GLY A 472 3.64 -8.08 -24.72
N LYS A 473 3.89 -9.40 -24.66
CA LYS A 473 4.83 -10.07 -25.59
C LYS A 473 4.36 -10.05 -27.05
N LYS A 474 3.04 -10.12 -27.25
CA LYS A 474 2.40 -10.15 -28.57
C LYS A 474 1.93 -8.75 -28.97
N ASN A 475 1.17 -8.10 -28.10
CA ASN A 475 0.69 -6.74 -28.28
C ASN A 475 1.39 -5.80 -27.28
N PRO A 476 2.25 -4.87 -27.75
CA PRO A 476 2.96 -3.96 -26.86
C PRO A 476 2.06 -2.87 -26.26
N LYS A 477 0.79 -2.78 -26.65
CA LYS A 477 -0.21 -1.85 -26.09
C LYS A 477 -1.03 -2.44 -24.94
N HIS A 478 -0.76 -3.69 -24.58
CA HIS A 478 -1.45 -4.36 -23.48
C HIS A 478 -0.46 -4.65 -22.36
N ASP A 479 -0.94 -4.69 -21.12
CA ASP A 479 -0.12 -4.98 -19.96
C ASP A 479 0.34 -6.44 -19.93
N ARG A 480 1.59 -6.68 -19.55
CA ARG A 480 2.20 -8.01 -19.57
C ARG A 480 1.88 -8.82 -18.33
N TYR A 481 1.74 -8.14 -17.21
CA TYR A 481 1.51 -8.71 -15.88
C TYR A 481 0.43 -7.89 -15.20
N HIS A 482 -0.54 -8.54 -14.56
CA HIS A 482 -1.62 -7.88 -13.82
C HIS A 482 -1.48 -8.12 -12.32
N GLY A 483 -2.12 -7.27 -11.51
CA GLY A 483 -2.14 -7.40 -10.06
C GLY A 483 -0.76 -7.63 -9.45
N PHE A 484 -0.65 -8.57 -8.51
CA PHE A 484 0.60 -8.88 -7.80
C PHE A 484 1.71 -9.48 -8.67
N ASP A 485 1.38 -10.05 -9.82
CA ASP A 485 2.40 -10.59 -10.72
C ASP A 485 3.26 -9.49 -11.33
N LEU A 486 2.70 -8.29 -11.55
CA LEU A 486 3.48 -7.11 -11.94
C LEU A 486 4.50 -6.76 -10.86
N TYR A 487 4.07 -6.67 -9.59
CA TYR A 487 4.96 -6.37 -8.46
C TYR A 487 6.06 -7.43 -8.33
N LYS A 488 5.70 -8.71 -8.42
CA LYS A 488 6.67 -9.83 -8.39
C LYS A 488 7.68 -9.72 -9.54
N ALA A 489 7.23 -9.40 -10.75
CA ALA A 489 8.07 -9.24 -11.94
C ALA A 489 9.02 -8.04 -11.80
N ILE A 490 8.53 -6.89 -11.34
CA ILE A 490 9.34 -5.69 -11.07
C ILE A 490 10.45 -6.03 -10.07
N VAL A 491 10.08 -6.61 -8.92
CA VAL A 491 11.02 -6.95 -7.86
C VAL A 491 12.10 -7.88 -8.36
N ARG A 492 11.74 -8.91 -9.15
CA ARG A 492 12.69 -9.95 -9.58
C ARG A 492 13.53 -9.56 -10.80
N TYR A 493 12.96 -8.85 -11.79
CA TYR A 493 13.61 -8.66 -13.10
C TYR A 493 14.20 -7.27 -13.32
N CYS A 494 13.71 -6.22 -12.67
CA CYS A 494 14.16 -4.84 -12.94
C CYS A 494 15.18 -4.37 -11.90
N LYS A 495 16.48 -4.43 -12.20
CA LYS A 495 17.57 -4.14 -11.23
C LYS A 495 18.36 -2.85 -11.49
N HIS A 496 17.97 -2.08 -12.51
CA HIS A 496 18.80 -0.98 -13.02
C HIS A 496 18.28 0.43 -12.68
N ALA A 497 17.00 0.58 -12.35
CA ALA A 497 16.39 1.87 -12.03
C ALA A 497 16.65 2.32 -10.57
N VAL A 498 17.91 2.29 -10.13
CA VAL A 498 18.27 2.68 -8.76
C VAL A 498 18.28 4.22 -8.66
N PRO A 499 17.47 4.87 -7.80
CA PRO A 499 17.35 6.33 -7.72
C PRO A 499 18.67 7.10 -7.70
N ARG A 500 19.62 6.68 -6.84
CA ARG A 500 20.94 7.32 -6.74
C ARG A 500 21.74 7.26 -8.05
N GLN A 501 21.59 6.20 -8.84
CA GLN A 501 22.27 6.04 -10.12
C GLN A 501 21.59 6.88 -11.20
N GLU A 502 20.25 6.87 -11.23
CA GLU A 502 19.45 7.59 -12.22
C GLU A 502 19.59 9.12 -12.07
N ILE A 503 19.78 9.63 -10.85
CA ILE A 503 20.08 11.07 -10.62
C ILE A 503 21.29 11.55 -11.45
N SER A 504 22.29 10.69 -11.67
CA SER A 504 23.48 11.07 -12.43
C SER A 504 23.19 11.41 -13.90
N ALA A 505 22.07 10.93 -14.44
CA ALA A 505 21.61 11.22 -15.81
C ALA A 505 20.88 12.57 -15.93
N LEU A 506 20.56 13.24 -14.81
CA LEU A 506 19.89 14.55 -14.79
C LEU A 506 20.88 15.69 -15.09
N HIS A 507 21.51 15.64 -16.27
CA HIS A 507 22.54 16.60 -16.68
C HIS A 507 22.02 18.05 -16.70
N GLN A 508 20.75 18.25 -17.04
CA GLN A 508 20.14 19.58 -17.11
C GLN A 508 20.07 20.32 -15.77
N TYR A 509 20.16 19.61 -14.65
CA TYR A 509 20.07 20.20 -13.30
C TYR A 509 21.43 20.33 -12.60
N LYS A 510 22.54 19.86 -13.21
CA LYS A 510 23.86 19.91 -12.58
C LYS A 510 24.39 21.35 -12.51
N VAL A 511 24.90 21.73 -11.33
CA VAL A 511 25.52 23.03 -11.07
C VAL A 511 26.82 22.87 -10.28
N ASN A 512 27.70 23.86 -10.35
CA ASN A 512 28.98 23.83 -9.61
C ASN A 512 28.86 24.33 -8.16
N THR A 513 27.92 25.23 -7.91
CA THR A 513 27.70 25.88 -6.61
C THR A 513 26.21 26.10 -6.38
N VAL A 514 25.82 26.22 -5.12
CA VAL A 514 24.43 26.42 -4.69
C VAL A 514 24.35 27.52 -3.64
N GLU A 515 23.26 28.27 -3.63
CA GLU A 515 23.09 29.48 -2.81
C GLU A 515 22.07 29.30 -1.68
N GLY A 516 21.63 28.07 -1.41
CA GLY A 516 20.57 27.76 -0.46
C GLY A 516 20.83 26.52 0.39
N PRO A 517 19.87 26.16 1.27
CA PRO A 517 19.96 24.92 2.05
C PRO A 517 19.98 23.72 1.11
N VAL A 518 20.90 22.79 1.36
CA VAL A 518 21.16 21.65 0.50
C VAL A 518 20.72 20.37 1.19
N LEU A 519 19.90 19.57 0.52
CA LEU A 519 19.65 18.19 0.95
C LEU A 519 20.83 17.32 0.50
N VAL A 520 21.58 16.79 1.46
CA VAL A 520 22.77 15.96 1.20
C VAL A 520 22.38 14.49 1.15
N ILE A 521 22.77 13.81 0.07
CA ILE A 521 22.52 12.41 -0.27
C ILE A 521 23.88 11.74 -0.52
N ASP A 522 24.77 11.79 0.46
CA ASP A 522 26.12 11.21 0.39
C ASP A 522 26.21 9.90 1.17
#